data_AF-A0A538P4K0-F1
#
_entry.id   AF-A0A538P4K0-F1
#
_cell.length_a   1.000
_cell.length_b   1.000
_cell.length_c   1.000
_cell.angle_alpha   90.00
_cell.angle_beta   90.00
_cell.angle_gamma   90.00
#
_symmetry.space_group_name_H-M   'P 1'
#
loop_
_entity.id
_entity.type
_entity.pdbx_description
1 polymer ?
#
loop_
_entity_poly.entity_id
_entity_poly.type
_entity_poly.pdbx_seq_one_letter_code
_entity_poly.pdbx_strand_id
1 'polypeptide(L)'
;MDKADQLIIRVLRDDARISNTDLAKKLDLSEATVRRRIAGLVGSGAIRRFTVEVDDPDQTSAIMWVSVSPSIPTGQVSGKIK
;
A
#
# COMPACT_ATOMS: atom_id res chain seq x y z
N MET A 1 -7.00 -5.93 -12.89
CA MET A 1 -5.90 -4.95 -12.85
C MET A 1 -5.07 -5.14 -14.10
N ASP A 2 -4.98 -4.12 -14.94
CA ASP A 2 -4.22 -4.17 -16.20
C ASP A 2 -2.82 -3.53 -16.06
N LYS A 3 -2.07 -3.43 -17.17
CA LYS A 3 -0.73 -2.81 -17.20
C LYS A 3 -0.76 -1.33 -16.82
N ALA A 4 -1.80 -0.59 -17.21
CA ALA A 4 -1.92 0.83 -16.88
C ALA A 4 -2.15 1.02 -15.39
N ASP A 5 -2.99 0.18 -14.78
CA ASP A 5 -3.22 0.19 -13.33
C ASP A 5 -1.93 -0.10 -12.54
N GLN A 6 -1.12 -1.06 -12.99
CA GLN A 6 0.19 -1.35 -12.39
C GLN A 6 1.15 -0.15 -12.46
N LEU A 7 1.17 0.56 -13.58
CA LEU A 7 1.97 1.77 -13.75
C LEU A 7 1.48 2.91 -12.84
N ILE A 8 0.16 3.10 -12.72
CA ILE A 8 -0.44 4.06 -11.79
C ILE A 8 0.02 3.76 -10.35
N ILE A 9 -0.08 2.50 -9.91
CA ILE A 9 0.35 2.09 -8.57
C ILE A 9 1.85 2.35 -8.37
N ARG A 10 2.67 2.06 -9.39
CA ARG A 10 4.12 2.30 -9.31
C ARG A 10 4.42 3.79 -9.11
N VAL A 11 3.82 4.66 -9.92
CA VAL A 11 4.05 6.10 -9.79
C VAL A 11 3.52 6.63 -8.45
N LEU A 12 2.36 6.16 -7.98
CA LEU A 12 1.80 6.57 -6.69
C LEU A 12 2.59 6.05 -5.48
N ARG A 13 3.31 4.93 -5.59
CA ARG A 13 4.24 4.47 -4.54
C ARG A 13 5.45 5.38 -4.41
N ASP A 14 5.94 5.88 -5.54
CA ASP A 14 7.11 6.76 -5.58
C ASP A 14 6.74 8.19 -5.17
N ASP A 15 5.58 8.69 -5.64
CA ASP A 15 5.02 9.98 -5.26
C ASP A 15 3.48 9.95 -5.28
N ALA A 16 2.89 9.73 -4.11
CA ALA A 16 1.44 9.73 -3.94
C ALA A 16 0.80 11.12 -4.13
N ARG A 17 1.57 12.21 -4.18
CA ARG A 17 1.08 13.59 -4.30
C ARG A 17 1.00 14.06 -5.75
N ILE A 18 1.46 13.26 -6.70
CA ILE A 18 1.41 13.61 -8.12
C ILE A 18 -0.02 13.98 -8.53
N SER A 19 -0.16 15.07 -9.30
CA SER A 19 -1.48 15.47 -9.80
C SER A 19 -2.00 14.44 -10.82
N ASN A 20 -3.32 14.27 -10.90
CA ASN A 20 -3.91 13.39 -11.92
C ASN A 20 -3.52 13.82 -13.34
N THR A 21 -3.35 15.12 -13.58
CA THR A 21 -2.95 15.69 -14.87
C THR A 21 -1.51 15.32 -15.23
N ASP A 22 -0.58 15.40 -14.28
CA ASP A 22 0.83 15.06 -14.53
C ASP A 22 1.03 13.55 -14.61
N LEU A 23 0.31 12.78 -13.81
CA LEU A 23 0.26 11.33 -13.92
C LEU A 23 -0.29 10.88 -15.28
N ALA A 24 -1.34 11.55 -15.77
CA ALA A 24 -1.93 11.32 -17.08
C ALA A 24 -0.93 11.60 -18.21
N LYS A 25 -0.21 12.73 -18.17
CA LYS A 25 0.87 13.04 -19.12
C LYS A 25 1.98 11.98 -19.11
N LYS A 26 2.39 11.54 -17.91
CA LYS A 26 3.48 10.55 -17.73
C LYS A 26 3.11 9.17 -18.26
N LEU A 27 1.82 8.82 -18.25
CA LEU A 27 1.31 7.52 -18.67
C LEU A 27 0.64 7.53 -20.05
N ASP A 28 0.66 8.67 -20.76
CA ASP A 28 -0.02 8.88 -22.03
C ASP A 28 -1.52 8.50 -21.97
N LEU A 29 -2.20 8.99 -20.92
CA LEU A 29 -3.62 8.77 -20.68
C LEU A 29 -4.35 10.10 -20.54
N SER A 30 -5.68 10.09 -20.62
CA SER A 30 -6.48 11.25 -20.22
C SER A 30 -6.57 11.35 -18.69
N GLU A 31 -6.69 12.58 -18.16
CA GLU A 31 -6.90 12.80 -16.72
C GLU A 31 -8.14 12.06 -16.21
N ALA A 32 -9.24 12.08 -16.98
CA ALA A 32 -10.47 11.38 -16.63
C ALA A 32 -10.26 9.86 -16.53
N THR A 33 -9.45 9.28 -17.43
CA THR A 33 -9.08 7.86 -17.37
C THR A 33 -8.28 7.54 -16.12
N VAL A 34 -7.27 8.35 -15.78
CA VAL A 34 -6.46 8.18 -14.57
C VAL A 34 -7.32 8.29 -13.32
N ARG A 35 -8.14 9.34 -13.22
CA ARG A 35 -9.05 9.55 -12.09
C ARG A 35 -10.00 8.36 -11.88
N ARG A 36 -10.61 7.86 -12.97
CA ARG A 36 -11.50 6.68 -12.92
C ARG A 36 -10.76 5.43 -12.46
N ARG A 37 -9.54 5.20 -12.96
CA ARG A 37 -8.72 4.04 -12.59
C ARG A 37 -8.31 4.08 -11.12
N ILE A 38 -7.85 5.23 -10.63
CA ILE A 38 -7.52 5.40 -9.21
C ILE A 38 -8.75 5.11 -8.33
N ALA A 39 -9.92 5.67 -8.69
CA ALA A 39 -11.16 5.40 -7.96
C ALA A 39 -11.53 3.90 -7.95
N GLY A 40 -11.36 3.20 -9.08
CA GLY A 40 -11.57 1.76 -9.17
C GLY A 40 -10.56 0.94 -8.35
N LEU A 41 -9.30 1.36 -8.30
CA LEU A 41 -8.26 0.71 -7.49
C LEU A 41 -8.51 0.88 -5.99
N VAL A 42 -9.01 2.03 -5.56
CA VAL A 42 -9.46 2.25 -4.19
C VAL A 42 -10.71 1.43 -3.89
N GLY A 43 -11.73 1.50 -4.76
CA GLY A 43 -13.00 0.78 -4.57
C GLY A 43 -12.86 -0.75 -4.55
N SER A 44 -11.86 -1.30 -5.25
CA SER A 44 -11.54 -2.73 -5.24
C SER A 44 -10.63 -3.17 -4.08
N GLY A 45 -10.09 -2.22 -3.30
CA GLY A 45 -9.13 -2.50 -2.22
C GLY A 45 -7.69 -2.77 -2.69
N ALA A 46 -7.40 -2.65 -3.99
CA ALA A 46 -6.04 -2.74 -4.53
C ALA A 46 -5.15 -1.60 -3.97
N ILE A 47 -5.70 -0.39 -3.85
CA ILE A 47 -5.14 0.69 -3.04
C ILE A 47 -5.95 0.73 -1.74
N ARG A 48 -5.35 0.27 -0.64
CA ARG A 48 -6.03 0.20 0.66
C ARG A 48 -6.18 1.56 1.35
N ARG A 49 -5.17 2.42 1.24
CA ARG A 49 -5.14 3.77 1.82
C ARG A 49 -4.00 4.60 1.23
N PHE A 50 -4.15 5.90 1.33
CA PHE A 50 -3.05 6.86 1.21
C PHE A 50 -2.60 7.26 2.61
N THR A 51 -1.31 7.36 2.83
CA THR A 51 -0.74 7.61 4.15
C THR A 51 0.56 8.40 4.03
N VAL A 52 1.05 8.90 5.17
CA VAL A 52 2.33 9.59 5.27
C VAL A 52 3.26 8.73 6.11
N GLU A 53 4.51 8.62 5.71
CA GLU A 53 5.56 8.06 6.54
C GLU A 53 6.19 9.23 7.30
N VAL A 54 6.20 9.13 8.63
CA VAL A 54 6.77 10.13 9.53
C VAL A 54 7.92 9.46 10.24
N ASP A 55 9.09 10.11 10.23
CA ASP A 55 10.20 9.72 11.08
C ASP A 55 9.87 10.22 12.50
N ASP A 56 9.58 9.28 13.40
CA ASP A 56 9.25 9.56 14.79
C ASP A 56 10.47 9.20 15.66
N PRO A 57 11.25 10.19 16.12
CA PRO A 57 12.49 9.94 16.84
C PRO A 57 12.27 9.32 18.22
N ASP A 58 11.06 9.40 18.76
CA ASP A 58 10.69 8.78 20.04
C ASP A 58 10.18 7.33 19.85
N GLN A 59 10.04 6.87 18.61
CA GLN A 59 9.57 5.52 18.31
C GLN A 59 10.68 4.48 18.51
N THR A 60 10.60 3.73 19.62
CA THR A 60 11.44 2.54 19.82
C THR A 60 10.79 1.31 19.18
N SER A 61 11.50 0.65 18.28
CA SER A 61 11.05 -0.60 17.64
C SER A 61 11.99 -1.75 17.98
N ALA A 62 11.44 -2.93 18.26
CA ALA A 62 12.20 -4.16 18.47
C ALA A 62 11.60 -5.32 17.66
N ILE A 63 12.46 -6.16 17.09
CA ILE A 63 12.04 -7.41 16.44
C ILE A 63 12.29 -8.54 17.44
N MET A 64 11.23 -9.26 17.81
CA MET A 64 11.34 -10.44 18.66
C MET A 64 11.10 -11.71 17.84
N TRP A 65 12.03 -12.64 17.94
CA TRP A 65 11.85 -13.98 17.41
C TRP A 65 11.12 -14.85 18.43
N VAL A 66 10.07 -15.52 17.97
CA VAL A 66 9.31 -16.47 18.78
C VAL A 66 9.43 -17.85 18.15
N SER A 67 9.97 -18.80 18.90
CA SER A 67 9.96 -20.21 18.52
C SER A 67 8.75 -20.89 19.13
N VAL A 68 8.00 -21.64 18.32
CA VAL A 68 6.82 -22.38 18.76
C VAL A 68 6.95 -23.85 18.36
N SER A 69 6.45 -24.74 19.20
CA SER A 69 6.35 -26.15 18.83
C SER A 69 5.42 -26.32 17.62
N PRO A 70 5.79 -27.11 16.59
CA PRO A 70 4.92 -27.40 15.45
C PRO A 70 3.58 -28.05 15.82
N SER A 71 3.49 -28.66 17.00
CA SER A 71 2.25 -29.28 17.51
C SER A 71 1.19 -28.28 17.95
N ILE A 72 1.52 -26.98 18.04
CA ILE A 72 0.61 -25.92 18.49
C ILE A 72 0.29 -24.99 17.30
N PRO A 73 -0.99 -24.79 16.94
CA PRO A 73 -1.35 -23.84 15.89
C PRO A 73 -0.85 -22.43 16.21
N THR A 74 -0.13 -21.81 15.27
CA THR A 74 0.50 -20.48 15.43
C THR A 74 -0.52 -19.40 15.81
N GLY A 75 -1.76 -19.49 15.35
CA GLY A 75 -2.85 -18.57 15.72
C GLY A 75 -3.23 -18.61 17.21
N GLN A 76 -3.07 -19.75 17.88
CA GLN A 76 -3.30 -19.83 19.33
C GLN A 76 -2.15 -19.20 20.12
N VAL A 77 -0.93 -19.27 19.59
CA VAL A 77 0.25 -18.68 20.23
C VAL A 77 0.23 -17.15 20.08
N SER A 78 -0.14 -16.63 18.90
CA SER A 78 -0.22 -15.17 18.67
C SER A 78 -1.23 -14.48 19.59
N GLY A 79 -2.34 -15.15 19.92
CA GLY A 79 -3.33 -14.62 20.87
C GLY A 79 -2.81 -14.45 22.30
N LYS A 80 -1.70 -15.10 22.67
CA LYS A 80 -1.11 -15.06 24.01
C LYS A 80 0.08 -14.10 24.13
N ILE A 81 0.61 -13.57 23.03
CA ILE A 81 1.82 -12.70 22.99
C ILE A 81 1.39 -11.23 22.79
N LYS A 82 0.34 -10.80 23.49
CA LYS A 82 -0.15 -9.43 23.42
C LYS A 82 0.47 -8.54 24.49
#